data_AF-A0A089M2W8-F1
#
_entry.id   AF-A0A089M2W8-F1
#
_cell.length_a   1.000
_cell.length_b   1.000
_cell.length_c   1.000
_cell.angle_alpha   90.00
_cell.angle_beta   90.00
_cell.angle_gamma   90.00
#
_symmetry.space_group_name_H-M   'P 1'
#
loop_
_entity.id
_entity.type
_entity.pdbx_description
1 polymer ?
#
loop_
_entity_poly.entity_id
_entity_poly.type
_entity_poly.pdbx_seq_one_letter_code
_entity_poly.pdbx_strand_id
1 'polypeptide(L)'
;MPDPLSRTSASTAGFAEYIEKYSGNIYMLSRLLLGQGAEAEEAAVKSFTELYEPYLRTGCDAQSFSLQAYRECIRCCSRIAQGRKSRISACLSWEDQLVHALRYGLRLSLTDISLILRMNLPELKAQIRQMREQLAAHEAETPTASLSVG
;
A
#
# COMPACT_ATOMS: atom_id res chain seq x y z
N MET A 1 14.01 -9.56 38.85
CA MET A 1 14.03 -9.66 37.37
C MET A 1 12.60 -9.62 36.87
N PRO A 2 12.29 -8.95 35.74
CA PRO A 2 10.92 -8.96 35.22
C PRO A 2 10.58 -10.33 34.63
N ASP A 3 9.35 -10.81 34.85
CA ASP A 3 8.87 -12.08 34.31
C ASP A 3 8.84 -12.08 32.77
N PRO A 4 9.31 -13.15 32.11
CA PRO A 4 9.30 -13.26 30.66
C PRO A 4 7.88 -13.28 30.08
N LEU A 5 6.91 -13.86 30.79
CA LEU A 5 5.51 -13.92 30.37
C LEU A 5 4.86 -12.53 30.30
N SER A 6 5.18 -11.65 31.26
CA SER A 6 4.66 -10.28 31.32
C SER A 6 5.21 -9.39 30.20
N ARG A 7 6.41 -9.69 29.69
CA ARG A 7 6.97 -8.98 28.53
C ARG A 7 6.25 -9.38 27.24
N THR A 8 6.01 -10.67 27.04
CA THR A 8 5.32 -11.18 25.86
C THR A 8 3.87 -10.67 25.78
N SER A 9 3.16 -10.57 26.92
CA SER A 9 1.80 -10.02 26.95
C SER A 9 1.76 -8.53 26.62
N ALA A 10 2.73 -7.74 27.12
CA ALA A 10 2.81 -6.31 26.84
C ALA A 10 3.17 -6.02 25.36
N SER A 11 4.11 -6.77 24.79
CA SER A 11 4.45 -6.66 23.37
C SER A 11 3.28 -7.05 22.47
N THR A 12 2.52 -8.09 22.82
CA THR A 12 1.35 -8.50 22.05
C THR A 12 0.25 -7.45 22.08
N ALA A 13 -0.01 -6.82 23.24
CA ALA A 13 -0.95 -5.71 23.36
C ALA A 13 -0.51 -4.51 22.51
N GLY A 14 0.77 -4.13 22.56
CA GLY A 14 1.30 -3.04 21.74
C GLY A 14 1.19 -3.30 20.24
N PHE A 15 1.35 -4.55 19.80
CA PHE A 15 1.16 -4.91 18.39
C PHE A 15 -0.31 -4.83 17.97
N ALA A 16 -1.23 -5.27 18.84
CA ALA A 16 -2.67 -5.19 18.59
C ALA A 16 -3.15 -3.74 18.39
N GLU A 17 -2.67 -2.80 19.21
CA GLU A 17 -2.96 -1.38 19.06
C GLU A 17 -2.52 -0.84 17.68
N TYR A 18 -1.37 -1.29 17.19
CA TYR A 18 -0.91 -0.91 15.86
C TYR A 18 -1.73 -1.54 14.73
N ILE A 19 -2.18 -2.80 14.88
CA ILE A 19 -3.09 -3.42 13.92
C ILE A 19 -4.40 -2.63 13.87
N GLU A 20 -5.02 -2.34 15.02
CA GLU A 20 -6.27 -1.58 15.08
C GLU A 20 -6.13 -0.22 14.39
N LYS A 21 -5.01 0.47 14.64
CA LYS A 21 -4.76 1.79 14.07
C LYS A 21 -4.52 1.78 12.56
N TYR A 22 -3.83 0.77 12.02
CA TYR A 22 -3.36 0.79 10.63
C TYR A 22 -4.09 -0.16 9.69
N SER A 23 -4.83 -1.15 10.21
CA SER A 23 -5.52 -2.18 9.42
C SER A 23 -6.41 -1.60 8.32
N GLY A 24 -7.18 -0.54 8.62
CA GLY A 24 -8.03 0.12 7.63
C GLY A 24 -7.27 0.67 6.42
N ASN A 25 -6.13 1.34 6.67
CA ASN A 25 -5.31 1.90 5.59
C ASN A 25 -4.57 0.81 4.80
N ILE A 26 -4.07 -0.22 5.47
CA ILE A 26 -3.39 -1.36 4.83
C ILE A 26 -4.37 -2.17 3.97
N TYR A 27 -5.58 -2.40 4.47
CA TYR A 27 -6.63 -3.04 3.69
C TYR A 27 -7.06 -2.19 2.50
N MET A 28 -7.22 -0.88 2.67
CA MET A 28 -7.53 0.04 1.57
C MET A 28 -6.43 0.03 0.51
N LEU A 29 -5.14 0.06 0.90
CA LEU A 29 -4.02 -0.04 -0.04
C LEU A 29 -4.09 -1.35 -0.83
N SER A 30 -4.31 -2.47 -0.14
CA SER A 30 -4.43 -3.79 -0.76
C SER A 30 -5.55 -3.82 -1.80
N ARG A 31 -6.70 -3.20 -1.49
CA ARG A 31 -7.82 -3.08 -2.43
C ARG A 31 -7.52 -2.21 -3.63
N LEU A 32 -6.80 -1.11 -3.45
CA LEU A 32 -6.42 -0.22 -4.54
C LEU A 32 -5.46 -0.91 -5.53
N LEU A 33 -4.59 -1.80 -5.04
CA LEU A 33 -3.59 -2.48 -5.85
C LEU A 33 -4.06 -3.81 -6.46
N LEU A 34 -4.88 -4.58 -5.74
CA LEU A 34 -5.31 -5.91 -6.15
C LEU A 34 -6.76 -5.96 -6.61
N GLY A 35 -7.55 -4.91 -6.36
CA GLY A 35 -9.00 -4.91 -6.52
C GLY A 35 -9.74 -5.42 -5.27
N GLN A 36 -11.04 -5.61 -5.40
CA GLN A 36 -11.86 -6.14 -4.30
C GLN A 36 -11.75 -7.66 -4.20
N GLY A 37 -11.86 -8.20 -2.99
CA GLY A 37 -12.00 -9.64 -2.74
C GLY A 37 -10.89 -10.25 -1.88
N ALA A 38 -10.84 -11.58 -1.89
CA ALA A 38 -10.01 -12.39 -0.99
C ALA A 38 -8.51 -12.06 -1.05
N GLU A 39 -7.99 -11.69 -2.22
CA GLU A 39 -6.56 -11.36 -2.37
C GLU A 39 -6.16 -10.07 -1.64
N ALA A 40 -7.05 -9.07 -1.59
CA ALA A 40 -6.78 -7.85 -0.84
C ALA A 40 -6.82 -8.09 0.68
N GLU A 41 -7.73 -8.95 1.13
CA GLU A 41 -7.78 -9.41 2.54
C GLU A 41 -6.52 -10.22 2.89
N GLU A 42 -6.15 -11.16 2.03
CA GLU A 42 -4.94 -11.98 2.19
C GLU A 42 -3.68 -11.12 2.27
N ALA A 43 -3.53 -10.13 1.38
CA ALA A 43 -2.41 -9.21 1.40
C ALA A 43 -2.35 -8.42 2.72
N ALA A 44 -3.49 -7.87 3.17
CA ALA A 44 -3.55 -7.11 4.40
C ALA A 44 -3.18 -7.94 5.63
N VAL A 45 -3.75 -9.15 5.75
CA VAL A 45 -3.47 -10.06 6.87
C VAL A 45 -2.01 -10.53 6.86
N LYS A 46 -1.48 -10.92 5.69
CA LYS A 46 -0.08 -11.33 5.57
C LYS A 46 0.89 -10.22 5.94
N SER A 47 0.56 -8.97 5.61
CA SER A 47 1.40 -7.81 5.95
C SER A 47 1.64 -7.71 7.45
N PHE A 48 0.59 -7.80 8.26
CA PHE A 48 0.74 -7.77 9.72
C PHE A 48 1.38 -9.05 10.25
N THR A 49 1.06 -10.21 9.68
CA THR A 49 1.67 -11.48 10.09
C THR A 49 3.20 -11.46 9.94
N GLU A 50 3.69 -10.91 8.82
CA GLU A 50 5.12 -10.78 8.53
C GLU A 50 5.82 -9.72 9.40
N LEU A 51 5.07 -8.75 9.93
CA LEU A 51 5.60 -7.69 10.80
C LEU A 51 5.70 -8.09 12.27
N TYR A 52 4.98 -9.13 12.69
CA TYR A 52 4.93 -9.51 14.09
C TYR A 52 6.29 -9.93 14.65
N GLU A 53 6.99 -10.83 13.94
CA GLU A 53 8.32 -11.30 14.34
C GLU A 53 9.37 -10.16 14.42
N PRO A 54 9.53 -9.30 13.40
CA PRO A 54 10.39 -8.12 13.50
C PRO A 54 10.02 -7.22 14.68
N TYR A 55 8.73 -6.95 14.87
CA TYR A 55 8.25 -6.11 15.96
C TYR A 55 8.63 -6.67 17.34
N LEU A 56 8.48 -7.97 17.57
CA LEU A 56 8.85 -8.60 18.84
C LEU A 56 10.35 -8.50 19.15
N ARG A 57 11.20 -8.52 18.12
CA ARG A 57 12.67 -8.52 18.30
C ARG A 57 13.24 -7.14 18.55
N THR A 58 12.84 -6.16 17.76
CA THR A 58 13.45 -4.83 17.80
C THR A 58 12.58 -3.79 18.49
N GLY A 59 11.27 -4.06 18.62
CA GLY A 59 10.27 -3.02 18.79
C GLY A 59 10.29 -2.03 17.62
N CYS A 60 9.37 -1.08 17.65
CA CYS A 60 9.43 0.11 16.81
C CYS A 60 8.49 1.20 17.35
N ASP A 61 8.85 2.45 17.08
CA ASP A 61 7.93 3.58 17.28
C ASP A 61 6.79 3.57 16.25
N ALA A 62 5.79 4.42 16.48
CA ALA A 62 4.58 4.45 15.66
C ALA A 62 4.81 4.87 14.20
N GLN A 63 5.77 5.75 13.92
CA GLN A 63 6.09 6.15 12.55
C GLN A 63 6.84 5.03 11.82
N SER A 64 7.84 4.45 12.48
CA SER A 64 8.58 3.30 11.97
C SER A 64 7.65 2.13 11.65
N PHE A 65 6.70 1.83 12.54
CA PHE A 65 5.68 0.81 12.29
C PHE A 65 4.85 1.13 11.05
N SER A 66 4.29 2.35 10.97
CA SER A 66 3.46 2.78 9.84
C SER A 66 4.17 2.60 8.50
N LEU A 67 5.42 3.04 8.40
CA LEU A 67 6.22 2.90 7.19
C LEU A 67 6.49 1.44 6.84
N GLN A 68 6.78 0.60 7.83
CA GLN A 68 6.97 -0.83 7.62
C GLN A 68 5.67 -1.52 7.19
N ALA A 69 4.53 -1.16 7.78
CA ALA A 69 3.20 -1.66 7.42
C ALA A 69 2.88 -1.43 5.94
N TYR A 70 3.08 -0.19 5.45
CA TYR A 70 2.87 0.10 4.04
C TYR A 70 3.83 -0.65 3.13
N ARG A 71 5.12 -0.74 3.49
CA ARG A 71 6.13 -1.44 2.68
C ARG A 71 5.85 -2.94 2.59
N GLU A 72 5.48 -3.57 3.71
CA GLU A 72 5.11 -4.98 3.73
C GLU A 72 3.84 -5.24 2.93
N CYS A 73 2.84 -4.36 3.03
CA CYS A 73 1.67 -4.41 2.18
C CYS A 73 2.01 -4.35 0.69
N ILE A 74 2.87 -3.42 0.28
CA ILE A 74 3.32 -3.31 -1.11
C ILE A 74 4.05 -4.59 -1.55
N ARG A 75 4.91 -5.15 -0.70
CA ARG A 75 5.63 -6.42 -0.95
C ARG A 75 4.66 -7.59 -1.14
N CYS A 76 3.68 -7.73 -0.24
CA CYS A 76 2.65 -8.76 -0.32
C CYS A 76 1.79 -8.61 -1.58
N CYS A 77 1.33 -7.40 -1.88
CA CYS A 77 0.53 -7.13 -3.07
C CYS A 77 1.32 -7.43 -4.36
N SER A 78 2.59 -7.03 -4.43
CA SER A 78 3.44 -7.30 -5.59
C SER A 78 3.60 -8.80 -5.85
N ARG A 79 3.83 -9.60 -4.80
CA ARG A 79 3.92 -11.07 -4.91
C ARG A 79 2.63 -11.70 -5.43
N ILE A 80 1.47 -11.25 -4.92
CA ILE A 80 0.16 -11.75 -5.37
C ILE A 80 -0.10 -11.33 -6.83
N ALA A 81 0.18 -10.07 -7.17
CA ALA A 81 0.01 -9.55 -8.52
C ALA A 81 0.89 -10.28 -9.55
N GLN A 82 2.14 -10.62 -9.22
CA GLN A 82 3.03 -11.41 -10.08
C GLN A 82 2.50 -12.84 -10.34
N GLY A 83 1.73 -13.41 -9.40
CA GLY A 83 1.07 -14.69 -9.57
C GLY A 83 -0.10 -14.65 -10.58
N ARG A 84 -0.62 -13.46 -10.90
CA ARG A 84 -1.66 -13.29 -11.92
C ARG A 84 -1.00 -13.29 -13.31
N LYS A 85 -1.39 -14.23 -14.18
CA LYS A 85 -1.15 -14.09 -15.63
C LYS A 85 -1.85 -12.80 -16.08
N SER A 86 -1.06 -11.77 -16.38
CA SER A 86 -1.43 -10.40 -16.74
C SER A 86 -2.92 -10.22 -17.11
N ARG A 87 -3.73 -9.84 -16.12
CA ARG A 87 -5.14 -9.43 -16.30
C ARG A 87 -5.36 -7.95 -15.99
N ILE A 88 -4.30 -7.15 -16.02
CA ILE A 88 -4.41 -5.73 -15.75
C ILE A 88 -4.18 -4.99 -17.06
N SER A 89 -5.28 -4.85 -17.81
CA SER A 89 -5.48 -3.70 -18.68
C SER A 89 -5.66 -2.49 -17.76
N ALA A 90 -4.55 -1.84 -17.42
CA ALA A 90 -4.56 -0.53 -16.80
C ALA A 90 -3.49 0.30 -17.49
N CYS A 91 -3.85 1.53 -17.84
CA CYS A 91 -3.00 2.54 -18.45
C CYS A 91 -1.66 2.78 -17.72
N LEU A 92 -1.55 2.34 -16.46
CA LEU A 92 -0.44 2.66 -15.56
C LEU A 92 0.44 1.45 -15.26
N SER A 93 1.75 1.69 -15.18
CA SER A 93 2.73 0.74 -14.65
C SER A 93 2.46 0.40 -13.18
N TRP A 94 3.04 -0.68 -12.65
CA TRP A 94 2.91 -1.02 -11.23
C TRP A 94 3.40 0.11 -10.32
N GLU A 95 4.52 0.75 -10.67
CA GLU A 95 5.07 1.87 -9.88
C GLU A 95 4.13 3.08 -9.89
N ASP A 96 3.54 3.39 -11.05
CA ASP A 96 2.57 4.48 -11.15
C ASP A 96 1.26 4.15 -10.42
N GLN A 97 0.82 2.88 -10.42
CA GLN A 97 -0.31 2.44 -9.62
C GLN A 97 -0.04 2.60 -8.11
N LEU A 98 1.17 2.31 -7.65
CA LEU A 98 1.56 2.54 -6.25
C LEU A 98 1.50 4.02 -5.90
N VAL A 99 2.11 4.88 -6.71
CA VAL A 99 2.10 6.33 -6.50
C VAL A 99 0.67 6.87 -6.54
N HIS A 100 -0.15 6.42 -7.49
CA HIS A 100 -1.55 6.80 -7.61
C HIS A 100 -2.36 6.39 -6.37
N ALA A 101 -2.23 5.13 -5.93
CA ALA A 101 -2.93 4.61 -4.77
C ALA A 101 -2.56 5.36 -3.48
N LEU A 102 -1.26 5.58 -3.24
CA LEU A 102 -0.80 6.28 -2.05
C LEU A 102 -1.19 7.76 -2.06
N ARG A 103 -1.08 8.43 -3.21
CA ARG A 103 -1.33 9.88 -3.32
C ARG A 103 -2.80 10.23 -3.39
N TYR A 104 -3.59 9.52 -4.19
CA TYR A 104 -4.98 9.89 -4.48
C TYR A 104 -5.98 8.97 -3.77
N GLY A 105 -5.63 7.70 -3.58
CA GLY A 105 -6.47 6.75 -2.82
C GLY A 105 -6.38 6.99 -1.31
N LEU A 106 -5.16 6.96 -0.76
CA LEU A 106 -4.91 7.13 0.68
C LEU A 106 -4.60 8.56 1.11
N ARG A 107 -4.40 9.48 0.15
CA ARG A 107 -4.15 10.91 0.40
C ARG A 107 -2.91 11.19 1.26
N LEU A 108 -1.90 10.33 1.18
CA LEU A 108 -0.65 10.52 1.91
C LEU A 108 0.11 11.77 1.43
N SER A 109 0.96 12.30 2.31
CA SER A 109 1.85 13.42 1.99
C SER A 109 2.98 12.95 1.07
N LEU A 110 3.56 13.87 0.29
CA LEU A 110 4.71 13.52 -0.57
C LEU A 110 5.90 13.02 0.25
N THR A 111 6.09 13.56 1.46
CA THR A 111 7.13 13.11 2.39
C THR A 111 6.90 11.66 2.79
N ASP A 112 5.68 11.30 3.20
CA ASP A 112 5.38 9.92 3.61
C ASP A 112 5.53 8.95 2.44
N ILE A 113 5.07 9.33 1.25
CA ILE A 113 5.22 8.52 0.03
C ILE A 113 6.70 8.31 -0.29
N SER A 114 7.51 9.37 -0.20
CA SER A 114 8.96 9.30 -0.43
C SER A 114 9.65 8.34 0.55
N LEU A 115 9.22 8.37 1.82
CA LEU A 115 9.74 7.46 2.85
C LEU A 115 9.26 6.03 2.59
N ILE A 116 7.98 5.80 2.30
CA ILE A 116 7.44 4.46 2.04
C ILE A 116 8.15 3.82 0.85
N LEU A 117 8.20 4.51 -0.30
CA LEU A 117 8.78 4.03 -1.55
C LEU A 117 10.30 4.10 -1.60
N ARG A 118 10.96 4.75 -0.62
CA ARG A 118 12.40 5.01 -0.60
C ARG A 118 12.89 5.75 -1.86
N MET A 119 12.08 6.69 -2.32
CA MET A 119 12.36 7.53 -3.49
C MET A 119 12.60 8.96 -3.02
N ASN A 120 13.49 9.70 -3.69
CA ASN A 120 13.70 11.11 -3.34
C ASN A 120 12.53 11.99 -3.83
N LEU A 121 12.34 13.16 -3.20
CA LEU A 121 11.22 14.04 -3.51
C LEU A 121 11.20 14.58 -4.96
N PRO A 122 12.33 14.99 -5.56
CA PRO A 122 12.35 15.41 -6.97
C PRO A 122 11.86 14.32 -7.93
N GLU A 123 12.36 13.10 -7.77
CA GLU A 123 11.98 11.94 -8.58
C GLU A 123 10.50 11.60 -8.40
N LEU A 124 10.02 11.58 -7.15
CA LEU A 124 8.59 11.36 -6.86
C LEU A 124 7.70 12.41 -7.55
N LYS A 125 8.10 13.69 -7.54
CA LYS A 125 7.34 14.75 -8.20
C LYS A 125 7.34 14.58 -9.72
N ALA A 126 8.46 14.19 -10.30
CA ALA A 126 8.57 13.91 -11.73
C ALA A 126 7.67 12.74 -12.13
N GLN A 127 7.69 11.64 -11.35
CA GLN A 127 6.82 10.49 -11.58
C GLN A 127 5.34 10.85 -11.47
N ILE A 128 4.93 11.59 -10.43
CA ILE A 128 3.53 12.06 -10.30
C ILE A 128 3.11 12.89 -11.50
N ARG A 129 4.00 13.77 -12.00
CA ARG A 129 3.71 14.58 -13.18
C ARG A 129 3.51 13.69 -14.41
N GLN A 130 4.45 12.81 -14.70
CA GLN A 130 4.39 11.92 -15.86
C GLN A 130 3.15 11.02 -15.83
N MET A 131 2.85 10.43 -14.67
CA MET A 131 1.66 9.62 -14.46
C MET A 131 0.37 10.41 -14.73
N ARG A 132 0.29 11.69 -14.32
CA ARG A 132 -0.88 12.55 -14.62
C ARG A 132 -1.00 12.84 -16.11
N GLU A 133 0.10 13.04 -16.80
CA GLU A 133 0.12 13.25 -18.25
C GLU A 133 -0.36 11.99 -19.00
N GLN A 134 0.04 10.79 -18.55
CA GLN A 134 -0.44 9.52 -19.09
C GLN A 134 -1.95 9.32 -18.87
N LEU A 135 -2.46 9.61 -17.67
CA LEU A 135 -3.88 9.52 -17.37
C LEU A 135 -4.70 10.48 -18.24
N ALA A 136 -4.24 11.72 -18.40
CA ALA A 136 -4.90 12.71 -19.25
C ALA A 136 -4.89 12.31 -20.74
N ALA A 137 -3.78 11.73 -21.23
CA ALA A 137 -3.69 11.24 -22.60
C ALA A 137 -4.68 10.08 -22.84
N HIS A 138 -4.76 9.12 -21.92
CA HIS A 138 -5.70 8.01 -22.04
C HIS A 138 -7.17 8.47 -21.96
N GLU A 139 -7.49 9.44 -21.10
CA GLU A 139 -8.84 10.01 -21.03
C GLU A 139 -9.24 10.69 -22.34
N ALA A 140 -8.31 11.37 -23.01
CA ALA A 140 -8.53 11.98 -24.32
C ALA A 140 -8.69 10.94 -25.45
N GLU A 141 -8.03 9.79 -25.35
CA GLU A 141 -8.10 8.69 -26.31
C GLU A 141 -9.32 7.78 -26.15
N THR A 142 -9.99 7.81 -24.99
CA THR A 142 -11.31 7.18 -24.79
C THR A 142 -12.42 8.21 -24.95
N PRO A 143 -12.80 8.61 -26.17
CA PRO A 143 -13.99 9.43 -26.34
C PRO A 143 -15.17 8.60 -25.87
N THR A 144 -15.97 9.19 -24.97
CA THR A 144 -17.26 8.69 -24.55
C THR A 144 -18.07 8.26 -25.78
N ALA A 145 -18.13 6.95 -26.01
CA ALA A 145 -19.09 6.31 -26.88
C ALA A 145 -20.47 6.43 -26.24
N SER A 146 -21.00 7.65 -26.21
CA SER A 146 -22.36 7.97 -25.80
C SER A 146 -22.91 9.03 -26.74
N LEU A 147 -22.92 8.71 -28.04
CA LEU A 147 -23.69 9.38 -29.09
C LEU A 147 -24.13 8.34 -30.14
N SER A 148 -25.09 7.49 -29.79
CA SER A 148 -25.90 6.61 -30.66
C SER A 148 -26.64 5.63 -29.75
N VAL A 149 -27.96 5.42 -29.74
CA VAL A 149 -29.08 5.54 -30.69
C VAL A 149 -30.31 5.65 -29.76
N GLY A 150 -31.29 6.55 -29.91
CA GLY A 150 -32.23 6.76 -31.00
C GLY A 150 -33.63 6.81 -30.37
#